data_AF-A0A7S4K1Q2-F1
#
_entry.id   AF-A0A7S4K1Q2-F1
#
_cell.length_a   1.000
_cell.length_b   1.000
_cell.length_c   1.000
_cell.angle_alpha   90.00
_cell.angle_beta   90.00
_cell.angle_gamma   90.00
#
_symmetry.space_group_name_H-M   'P 1'
#
loop_
_entity.id
_entity.type
_entity.pdbx_description
1 polymer ?
#
loop_
_entity_poly.entity_id
_entity_poly.type
_entity_poly.pdbx_seq_one_letter_code
_entity_poly.pdbx_strand_id
1 'polypeptide(L)'
;DDEDEDRGEAEKGKDDASSEEDRPNGSRRREGRRRRRRFIVVVGGNDGRARLNSAEAYDVDRGVWFDLPPMSRRRWGCAAAALPGGGDVAVFGGYDGRERLNS
;
A
#
# COMPACT_ATOMS: atom_id res chain seq x y z
N ASP A 1 -84.56 -13.51 6.43
CA ASP A 1 -84.24 -14.46 7.50
C ASP A 1 -84.30 -15.85 6.90
N ASP A 2 -83.13 -16.36 6.52
CA ASP A 2 -82.64 -17.63 7.01
C ASP A 2 -81.21 -17.80 6.47
N GLU A 3 -80.34 -18.04 7.44
CA GLU A 3 -78.90 -18.22 7.34
C GLU A 3 -78.59 -19.54 6.63
N ASP A 4 -77.45 -19.62 5.94
CA ASP A 4 -76.67 -20.85 5.91
C ASP A 4 -75.21 -20.51 5.53
N GLU A 5 -74.35 -20.63 6.54
CA GLU A 5 -72.91 -20.76 6.39
C GLU A 5 -72.60 -22.10 5.74
N ASP A 6 -71.72 -22.14 4.73
CA ASP A 6 -70.86 -23.32 4.56
C ASP A 6 -69.45 -22.95 4.07
N ARG A 7 -68.50 -23.71 4.61
CA ARG A 7 -67.05 -23.53 4.63
C ARG A 7 -66.38 -24.24 3.45
N GLY A 8 -65.14 -23.80 3.18
CA GLY A 8 -64.15 -24.51 2.35
C GLY A 8 -63.93 -23.80 1.01
N GLU A 9 -62.74 -23.61 0.48
CA GLU A 9 -61.47 -24.29 0.70
C GLU A 9 -60.31 -23.31 0.44
N ALA A 10 -59.18 -23.57 1.08
CA ALA A 10 -57.92 -22.91 0.77
C ALA A 10 -57.34 -23.48 -0.52
N GLU A 11 -56.97 -22.63 -1.48
CA GLU A 11 -55.85 -22.91 -2.37
C GLU A 11 -55.01 -21.66 -2.63
N LYS A 12 -53.75 -21.94 -2.91
CA LYS A 12 -52.55 -21.17 -2.62
C LYS A 12 -51.93 -20.70 -3.93
N GLY A 13 -51.68 -19.41 -4.05
CA GLY A 13 -50.73 -18.80 -4.99
C GLY A 13 -50.44 -17.39 -4.47
N LYS A 14 -49.23 -17.07 -3.97
CA LYS A 14 -48.07 -16.63 -4.78
C LYS A 14 -48.56 -15.75 -5.92
N ASP A 15 -48.30 -14.45 -5.89
CA ASP A 15 -46.98 -13.97 -6.29
C ASP A 15 -46.48 -12.75 -5.51
N ASP A 16 -45.17 -12.79 -5.28
CA ASP A 16 -44.32 -11.78 -4.68
C ASP A 16 -44.34 -10.46 -5.47
N ALA A 17 -44.72 -9.37 -4.80
CA ALA A 17 -44.38 -8.01 -5.23
C ALA A 17 -44.18 -7.12 -3.99
N SER A 18 -43.14 -7.42 -3.21
CA SER A 18 -42.66 -6.47 -2.19
C SER A 18 -41.66 -5.52 -2.85
N SER A 19 -42.13 -4.29 -3.02
CA SER A 19 -41.39 -3.06 -3.28
C SER A 19 -39.92 -3.10 -2.83
N GLU A 20 -39.03 -2.97 -3.80
CA GLU A 20 -37.59 -2.89 -3.59
C GLU A 20 -37.14 -1.44 -3.76
N GLU A 21 -37.41 -0.60 -2.75
CA GLU A 21 -36.91 0.77 -2.71
C GLU A 21 -36.90 1.26 -1.26
N ASP A 22 -35.78 1.03 -0.56
CA ASP A 22 -35.09 2.03 0.27
C ASP A 22 -33.95 1.34 1.04
N ARG A 23 -32.81 1.16 0.36
CA ARG A 23 -31.54 0.93 1.05
C ARG A 23 -30.67 2.14 0.77
N PRO A 24 -30.30 2.95 1.78
CA PRO A 24 -29.22 3.91 1.61
C PRO A 24 -27.94 3.10 1.40
N ASN A 25 -27.58 2.88 0.14
CA ASN A 25 -26.27 2.36 -0.22
C ASN A 25 -25.27 3.46 0.16
N GLY A 26 -24.81 3.42 1.41
CA GLY A 26 -23.80 4.30 1.96
C GLY A 26 -22.67 4.36 0.95
N SER A 27 -22.60 5.50 0.26
CA SER A 27 -21.60 5.83 -0.74
C SER A 27 -20.23 5.58 -0.11
N ARG A 28 -19.69 4.37 -0.30
CA ARG A 28 -18.26 4.11 -0.17
C ARG A 28 -17.63 4.92 -1.27
N ARG A 29 -17.40 6.20 -0.97
CA ARG A 29 -16.57 7.10 -1.74
C ARG A 29 -15.30 6.30 -1.95
N ARG A 30 -15.09 5.78 -3.17
CA ARG A 30 -13.78 5.28 -3.59
C ARG A 30 -12.91 6.52 -3.56
N GLU A 31 -12.37 6.84 -2.38
CA GLU A 31 -11.27 7.77 -2.27
C GLU A 31 -10.22 7.24 -3.22
N GLY A 32 -10.02 7.99 -4.31
CA GLY A 32 -9.07 7.62 -5.34
C GLY A 32 -7.72 7.45 -4.65
N ARG A 33 -7.27 6.19 -4.52
CA ARG A 33 -5.89 5.90 -4.12
C ARG A 33 -5.01 6.57 -5.16
N ARG A 34 -4.54 7.79 -4.86
CA ARG A 34 -3.52 8.44 -5.66
C ARG A 34 -2.35 7.46 -5.73
N ARG A 35 -2.02 7.01 -6.94
CA ARG A 35 -0.83 6.19 -7.15
C ARG A 35 0.36 7.00 -6.61
N ARG A 36 0.99 6.50 -5.56
CA ARG A 36 2.24 7.08 -5.08
C ARG A 36 3.34 6.59 -6.01
N ARG A 37 4.25 7.50 -6.36
CA ARG A 37 5.49 7.14 -7.07
C ARG A 37 6.23 6.10 -6.24
N ARG A 38 6.80 5.11 -6.91
CA ARG A 38 7.55 4.03 -6.26
C ARG A 38 9.00 4.14 -6.66
N PHE A 39 9.86 4.16 -5.65
CA PHE A 39 11.29 4.19 -5.83
C PHE A 39 11.91 2.97 -5.16
N ILE A 40 12.89 2.37 -5.82
CA ILE A 40 13.85 1.46 -5.18
C ILE A 40 15.08 2.30 -4.88
N VAL A 41 15.49 2.33 -3.62
CA VAL A 41 16.65 3.12 -3.20
C VAL A 41 17.79 2.17 -2.84
N VAL A 42 18.96 2.41 -3.42
CA VAL A 42 20.19 1.68 -3.15
C VAL A 42 21.16 2.65 -2.48
N VAL A 43 21.76 2.22 -1.37
CA VAL A 43 22.66 3.05 -0.56
C VAL A 43 23.91 2.26 -0.17
N GLY A 44 25.06 2.91 -0.28
CA GLY A 44 26.34 2.35 0.15
C GLY A 44 26.78 1.14 -0.69
N GLY A 45 27.36 0.14 -0.03
CA GLY A 45 27.86 -1.07 -0.67
C GLY A 45 29.38 -1.07 -0.90
N ASN A 46 29.82 -1.92 -1.83
CA ASN A 46 31.23 -2.11 -2.18
C ASN A 46 31.34 -2.41 -3.68
N ASP A 47 32.09 -1.61 -4.43
CA ASP A 47 32.31 -1.77 -5.88
C ASP A 47 33.46 -2.73 -6.22
N GLY A 48 34.01 -3.42 -5.21
CA GLY A 48 35.18 -4.29 -5.33
C GLY A 48 36.52 -3.57 -5.10
N ARG A 49 36.52 -2.24 -5.00
CA ARG A 49 37.71 -1.42 -4.68
C ARG A 49 37.53 -0.65 -3.38
N ALA A 50 36.36 -0.07 -3.16
CA ALA A 50 36.08 0.78 -2.02
C ALA A 50 34.65 0.59 -1.50
N ARG A 51 34.50 0.85 -0.19
CA ARG A 51 33.17 0.98 0.42
C ARG A 51 32.55 2.28 -0.07
N LEU A 52 31.28 2.26 -0.42
CA LEU A 52 30.63 3.41 -1.05
C LEU A 52 29.82 4.22 -0.03
N ASN A 53 29.72 5.52 -0.29
CA ASN A 53 28.74 6.40 0.33
C ASN A 53 27.73 6.92 -0.71
N SER A 54 27.77 6.43 -1.94
CA SER A 54 26.81 6.78 -2.97
C SER A 54 25.41 6.30 -2.60
N ALA A 55 24.42 6.98 -3.15
CA ALA A 55 23.02 6.60 -3.09
C ALA A 55 22.41 6.85 -4.47
N GLU A 56 21.56 5.94 -4.90
CA GLU A 56 20.86 6.02 -6.19
C GLU A 56 19.43 5.51 -6.02
N ALA A 57 18.53 6.03 -6.84
CA ALA A 57 17.13 5.64 -6.84
C ALA A 57 16.68 5.25 -8.25
N TYR A 58 15.89 4.18 -8.29
CA TYR A 58 15.22 3.72 -9.49
C TYR A 58 13.76 4.14 -9.44
N ASP A 59 13.34 5.01 -10.36
CA ASP A 59 11.92 5.32 -10.58
C ASP A 59 11.27 4.14 -11.29
N VAL A 60 10.48 3.37 -10.55
CA VAL A 60 9.83 2.14 -11.05
C VAL A 60 8.84 2.43 -12.16
N ASP A 61 8.21 3.62 -12.14
CA ASP A 61 7.18 3.97 -13.12
C ASP A 61 7.80 4.49 -14.43
N ARG A 62 9.01 5.06 -14.37
CA ARG A 62 9.76 5.56 -15.54
C ARG A 62 10.82 4.59 -16.07
N GLY A 63 11.24 3.63 -15.26
CA GLY A 63 12.30 2.68 -15.61
C GLY A 63 13.68 3.31 -15.70
N VAL A 64 13.97 4.34 -14.90
CA VAL A 64 15.23 5.08 -14.95
C VAL A 64 15.90 5.15 -13.58
N TRP A 65 17.23 5.09 -13.59
CA TRP A 65 18.07 5.37 -12.43
C TRP A 65 18.43 6.86 -12.39
N PHE A 66 18.58 7.39 -11.19
CA PHE A 66 19.11 8.72 -10.95
C PHE A 66 19.88 8.78 -9.64
N ASP A 67 20.89 9.65 -9.59
CA ASP A 67 21.71 9.84 -8.41
C ASP A 67 20.94 10.56 -7.30
N LEU A 68 21.17 10.12 -6.07
CA LEU A 68 20.75 10.82 -4.85
C LEU A 68 21.98 11.49 -4.20
N PRO A 69 21.75 12.46 -3.28
CA PRO A 69 22.82 12.98 -2.45
C PRO A 69 23.56 11.85 -1.73
N PRO A 70 24.91 11.85 -1.71
CA PRO A 70 25.68 10.82 -1.04
C PRO A 70 25.50 10.87 0.48
N MET A 71 25.64 9.73 1.14
CA MET A 71 25.68 9.64 2.60
C MET A 71 26.93 10.32 3.16
N SER A 72 26.83 10.78 4.40
CA SER A 72 27.94 11.42 5.13
C SER A 72 29.11 10.48 5.41
N ARG A 73 28.86 9.17 5.50
CA ARG A 73 29.87 8.13 5.69
C ARG A 73 29.67 6.99 4.69
N ARG A 74 30.78 6.32 4.35
CA ARG A 74 30.75 5.06 3.59
C ARG A 74 30.11 4.00 4.47
N ARG A 75 29.21 3.19 3.91
CA ARG A 75 28.51 2.13 4.65
C ARG A 75 28.45 0.87 3.81
N TRP A 76 28.98 -0.23 4.33
CA TRP A 76 28.79 -1.58 3.79
C TRP A 76 28.16 -2.48 4.85
N GLY A 77 27.24 -3.36 4.43
CA GLY A 77 26.46 -4.21 5.35
C GLY A 77 25.54 -3.42 6.28
N CYS A 78 25.05 -2.25 5.84
CA CYS A 78 24.07 -1.45 6.57
C CYS A 78 22.64 -1.94 6.35
N ALA A 79 21.74 -1.56 7.26
CA ALA A 79 20.30 -1.71 7.10
C ALA A 79 19.68 -0.39 6.61
N ALA A 80 18.59 -0.48 5.85
CA ALA A 80 17.83 0.69 5.41
C ALA A 80 16.33 0.50 5.59
N ALA A 81 15.61 1.56 5.95
CA ALA A 81 14.17 1.55 6.13
C ALA A 81 13.51 2.78 5.52
N ALA A 82 12.43 2.57 4.76
CA ALA A 82 11.60 3.65 4.28
C ALA A 82 10.79 4.25 5.43
N LEU A 83 10.76 5.57 5.52
CA LEU A 83 10.01 6.27 6.56
C LEU A 83 8.54 6.52 6.16
N PRO A 84 7.63 6.62 7.14
CA PRO A 84 6.25 7.02 6.89
C PRO A 84 6.17 8.37 6.17
N GLY A 85 5.15 8.55 5.32
CA GLY A 85 4.96 9.78 4.54
C GLY A 85 5.44 9.67 3.09
N GLY A 86 6.41 8.78 2.81
CA GLY A 86 6.87 8.44 1.47
C GLY A 86 7.76 9.52 0.88
N GLY A 87 9.06 9.38 1.06
CA GLY A 87 10.06 10.31 0.53
C GLY A 87 11.44 10.10 1.13
N ASP A 88 11.48 9.69 2.40
CA ASP A 88 12.73 9.55 3.14
C ASP A 88 13.08 8.08 3.43
N VAL A 89 14.39 7.81 3.46
CA VAL A 89 14.97 6.52 3.81
C VAL A 89 16.01 6.74 4.90
N ALA A 90 15.91 5.99 5.99
CA ALA A 90 16.89 5.97 7.06
C ALA A 90 17.86 4.80 6.86
N VAL A 91 19.15 5.03 7.12
CA VAL A 91 20.23 4.04 6.96
C VAL A 91 20.98 3.89 8.27
N PHE A 92 21.12 2.64 8.74
CA PHE A 92 21.63 2.29 10.06
C PHE A 92 22.80 1.31 9.98
N GLY A 93 23.73 1.47 10.91
CA GLY A 93 24.92 0.66 11.10
C GLY A 93 25.82 0.58 9.86
N GLY A 94 26.44 -0.59 9.74
CA GLY A 94 27.39 -0.92 8.67
C GLY A 94 28.84 -0.71 9.07
N TYR A 95 29.72 -0.83 8.08
CA TYR A 95 31.17 -0.71 8.22
C TYR A 95 31.71 0.24 7.16
N ASP A 96 32.53 1.22 7.56
CA ASP A 96 33.03 2.27 6.66
C ASP A 96 34.39 1.93 5.99
N GLY A 97 34.97 0.78 6.33
CA GLY A 97 36.33 0.40 5.92
C GLY A 97 37.36 0.54 7.04
N ARG A 98 37.00 1.15 8.17
CA ARG A 98 37.84 1.29 9.37
C ARG A 98 37.12 0.75 10.61
N GLU A 99 35.90 1.19 10.84
CA GLU A 99 35.13 0.87 12.05
C GLU A 99 33.68 0.43 11.75
N ARG A 100 33.09 -0.29 12.71
CA ARG A 100 31.65 -0.57 12.72
C ARG A 100 30.92 0.67 13.21
N LEU A 101 29.92 1.11 12.46
CA LEU A 101 29.11 2.26 12.78
C LEU A 101 28.00 1.86 13.75
N ASN A 102 27.80 2.66 14.79
CA ASN A 102 26.75 2.51 15.79
C ASN A 102 25.53 3.42 15.53
N SER A 103 25.51 4.10 14.38
CA SER A 103 24.45 5.01 13.91
C SER A 103 23.59 4.33 12.85
#